data_AF-A0A1H9SAJ4-F1
#
_entry.id   AF-A0A1H9SAJ4-F1
#
_cell.length_a   1.000
_cell.length_b   1.000
_cell.length_c   1.000
_cell.angle_alpha   90.00
_cell.angle_beta   90.00
_cell.angle_gamma   90.00
#
_symmetry.space_group_name_H-M   'P 1'
#
loop_
_entity.id
_entity.type
_entity.pdbx_description
1 polymer ?
#
loop_
_entity_poly.entity_id
_entity_poly.type
_entity_poly.pdbx_seq_one_letter_code
_entity_poly.pdbx_strand_id
1 'polypeptide(L)'
;MVFSARRANGFRLERMQASRQYADGGFANTYHPSVQRVPEGRPTPADLMFRGEGRTPAQPVPAIDPCQTQARPVETGLRATWLGYSGVLLEINGHPKPYPVCENP
;
A
#
# COMPACT_ATOMS: atom_id res chain seq x y z
N MET A 1 16.09 -12.65 25.45
CA MET A 1 15.56 -13.36 24.27
C MET A 1 16.44 -12.98 23.09
N VAL A 2 17.30 -13.89 22.60
CA VAL A 2 18.22 -13.60 21.49
C VAL A 2 17.55 -14.04 20.19
N PHE A 3 17.09 -13.09 19.38
CA PHE A 3 16.71 -13.38 18.00
C PHE A 3 17.98 -13.63 17.20
N SER A 4 18.33 -14.90 16.97
CA SER A 4 19.42 -15.24 16.06
C SER A 4 18.94 -14.98 14.63
N ALA A 5 19.12 -13.75 14.16
CA ALA A 5 18.98 -13.45 12.74
C ALA A 5 20.11 -14.19 12.00
N ARG A 6 19.76 -15.07 11.07
CA ARG A 6 20.74 -15.77 10.22
C ARG A 6 21.56 -14.71 9.49
N ARG A 7 22.87 -14.64 9.75
CA ARG A 7 23.76 -13.68 9.07
C ARG A 7 23.71 -13.94 7.57
N ALA A 8 23.59 -12.87 6.78
CA ALA A 8 23.70 -12.97 5.33
C ALA A 8 25.11 -13.42 4.94
N ASN A 9 25.22 -14.22 3.89
CA ASN A 9 26.48 -14.73 3.35
C ASN A 9 26.46 -14.72 1.80
N GLY A 10 27.63 -14.89 1.19
CA GLY A 10 27.82 -14.93 -0.26
C GLY A 10 27.23 -13.72 -0.99
N PHE A 11 26.66 -13.96 -2.17
CA PHE A 11 26.02 -12.93 -2.99
C PHE A 11 24.96 -12.10 -2.27
N ARG A 12 24.30 -12.65 -1.24
CA ARG A 12 23.33 -11.87 -0.46
C ARG A 12 24.03 -10.79 0.35
N LEU A 13 25.16 -11.11 0.98
CA LEU A 13 25.95 -10.16 1.75
C LEU A 13 26.57 -9.08 0.85
N GLU A 14 27.12 -9.48 -0.30
CA GLU A 14 27.71 -8.55 -1.27
C GLU A 14 26.68 -7.52 -1.75
N ARG A 15 25.46 -7.96 -2.10
CA ARG A 15 24.37 -7.03 -2.46
C ARG A 15 23.95 -6.11 -1.32
N MET A 16 23.98 -6.60 -0.08
CA MET A 16 23.67 -5.76 1.08
C MET A 16 24.75 -4.68 1.23
N GLN A 17 26.03 -5.05 1.20
CA GLN A 17 27.16 -4.12 1.33
C GLN A 17 27.27 -3.12 0.18
N ALA A 18 26.85 -3.50 -1.03
CA ALA A 18 26.81 -2.60 -2.19
C ALA A 18 25.68 -1.54 -2.10
N SER A 19 24.71 -1.70 -1.20
CA SER A 19 23.62 -0.73 -1.03
C SER A 19 24.09 0.50 -0.27
N ARG A 20 23.81 1.69 -0.82
CA ARG A 20 24.04 2.98 -0.13
C ARG A 20 23.25 3.11 1.18
N GLN A 21 22.20 2.31 1.35
CA GLN A 21 21.37 2.31 2.56
C GLN A 21 21.92 1.36 3.63
N TYR A 22 22.93 0.55 3.35
CA TYR A 22 23.54 -0.36 4.31
C TYR A 22 24.78 0.29 4.93
N ALA A 23 24.68 0.68 6.20
CA ALA A 23 25.76 1.30 6.97
C ALA A 23 25.80 0.71 8.38
N ASP A 24 27.00 0.59 8.96
CA ASP A 24 27.20 0.16 10.35
C ASP A 24 26.50 -1.15 10.73
N GLY A 25 26.40 -2.09 9.79
CA GLY A 25 25.80 -3.41 9.99
C GLY A 25 24.28 -3.47 9.84
N GLY A 26 23.61 -2.37 9.49
CA GLY A 26 22.16 -2.30 9.33
C GLY A 26 21.71 -1.48 8.11
N PHE A 27 20.43 -1.57 7.77
CA PHE A 27 19.82 -0.70 6.77
C PHE A 27 19.25 0.55 7.43
N ALA A 28 19.57 1.72 6.87
CA ALA A 28 18.99 2.99 7.25
C ALA A 28 17.91 3.41 6.24
N ASN A 29 16.74 3.78 6.74
CA ASN A 29 15.67 4.32 5.90
C ASN A 29 16.07 5.71 5.37
N THR A 30 15.85 5.96 4.08
CA THR A 30 16.14 7.26 3.45
C THR A 30 15.11 8.33 3.79
N TYR A 31 13.99 7.94 4.38
CA TYR A 31 12.92 8.83 4.82
C TYR A 31 12.66 8.59 6.29
N HIS A 32 12.38 9.67 7.02
CA HIS A 32 11.87 9.53 8.37
C HIS A 32 10.55 8.73 8.33
N PRO A 33 10.35 7.79 9.26
CA PRO A 33 9.07 7.10 9.36
C PRO A 33 7.96 8.14 9.49
N SER A 34 6.98 8.09 8.58
CA SER A 34 5.85 9.02 8.50
C SER A 34 4.84 8.85 9.64
N VAL A 35 5.18 8.08 10.68
CA VAL A 35 4.39 8.02 11.90
C VAL A 35 4.51 9.39 12.54
N GLN A 36 3.54 10.26 12.27
CA GLN A 36 3.35 11.46 13.07
C GLN A 36 3.31 10.98 14.52
N ARG A 37 4.30 11.40 15.33
CA ARG A 37 4.10 11.37 16.77
C ARG A 37 2.94 12.31 17.00
N VAL A 38 1.76 11.74 17.23
CA VAL A 38 0.61 12.49 17.68
C VAL A 38 1.09 13.32 18.88
N PRO A 39 1.00 14.67 18.85
CA PRO A 39 1.46 15.50 19.95
C PRO A 39 0.81 15.13 21.29
N GLU A 40 -0.39 14.54 21.22
CA GLU A 40 -1.24 14.14 22.34
C GLU A 40 -0.87 12.77 22.97
N GLY A 41 0.29 12.20 22.62
CA GLY A 41 0.75 10.94 23.18
C GLY A 41 0.32 9.72 22.35
N ARG A 42 0.94 8.57 22.64
CA ARG A 42 0.63 7.32 21.93
C ARG A 42 -0.79 6.88 22.30
N PRO A 43 -1.61 6.44 21.34
CA PRO A 43 -2.94 5.92 21.64
C PRO A 43 -2.82 4.75 22.62
N THR A 44 -3.66 4.74 23.66
CA THR A 44 -3.69 3.63 24.61
C THR A 44 -4.23 2.36 23.93
N PRO A 45 -3.93 1.15 24.44
CA PRO A 45 -4.58 -0.07 23.95
C PRO A 45 -6.11 0.00 24.01
N ALA A 46 -6.66 0.72 25.00
CA ALA A 46 -8.07 1.00 25.11
C ALA A 46 -8.56 1.93 23.99
N ASP A 47 -7.80 2.96 23.61
CA ASP A 47 -8.14 3.80 22.46
C ASP A 47 -8.19 2.98 21.16
N LEU A 48 -7.21 2.10 20.96
CA LEU A 48 -7.17 1.24 19.77
C LEU A 48 -8.36 0.27 19.70
N MET A 49 -8.76 -0.31 20.83
CA MET A 49 -9.86 -1.26 20.93
C MET A 49 -11.24 -0.60 20.95
N PHE A 50 -11.39 0.57 21.57
CA PHE A 50 -12.69 1.17 21.89
C PHE A 50 -12.95 2.52 21.21
N ARG A 51 -11.97 3.22 20.61
CA ARG A 51 -12.26 4.37 19.73
C ARG A 51 -12.77 3.90 18.37
N GLY A 52 -14.06 3.57 18.34
CA GLY A 52 -14.83 3.24 17.14
C GLY A 52 -15.65 4.41 16.57
N GLU A 53 -15.73 5.53 17.30
CA GLU A 53 -16.51 6.70 16.88
C GLU A 53 -16.02 7.22 15.51
N GLY A 54 -16.95 7.41 14.58
CA GLY A 54 -16.65 7.90 13.22
C GLY A 54 -16.09 6.86 12.24
N ARG A 55 -15.99 5.56 12.60
CA ARG A 55 -15.56 4.51 11.65
C ARG A 55 -16.64 4.11 10.64
N THR A 56 -17.91 4.35 10.98
CA THR A 56 -19.04 4.09 10.09
C THR A 56 -19.50 5.41 9.49
N PRO A 57 -19.44 5.58 8.16
CA PRO A 57 -19.94 6.79 7.54
C PRO A 57 -21.46 6.87 7.72
N ALA A 58 -21.98 8.08 7.99
CA ALA A 58 -23.41 8.30 8.20
C ALA A 58 -24.26 8.07 6.93
N GLN A 59 -23.61 8.08 5.77
CA GLN A 59 -24.19 7.82 4.47
C GLN A 59 -23.29 6.84 3.71
N PRO A 60 -23.82 6.07 2.75
CA PRO A 60 -23.01 5.24 1.88
C PRO A 60 -21.89 6.05 1.22
N VAL A 61 -20.70 5.44 1.13
CA VAL A 61 -19.60 6.06 0.39
C VAL A 61 -20.00 6.09 -1.09
N PRO A 62 -19.94 7.26 -1.76
CA PRO A 62 -20.26 7.32 -3.18
C PRO A 62 -19.26 6.46 -3.96
N ALA A 63 -19.77 5.40 -4.57
CA ALA A 63 -19.01 4.51 -5.42
C ALA A 63 -19.49 4.64 -6.87
N ILE A 64 -18.56 4.53 -7.81
CA ILE A 64 -18.86 4.49 -9.24
C ILE A 64 -18.79 3.05 -9.73
N ASP A 65 -19.67 2.67 -10.65
CA ASP A 65 -19.54 1.41 -11.36
C ASP A 65 -18.39 1.49 -12.38
N PRO A 66 -17.30 0.72 -12.21
CA PRO A 66 -16.15 0.79 -13.10
C PRO A 66 -16.39 0.10 -14.45
N CYS A 67 -17.42 -0.74 -14.60
CA CYS A 67 -17.59 -1.59 -15.79
C CYS A 67 -17.81 -0.77 -17.07
N GLN A 68 -18.57 0.33 -16.99
CA GLN A 68 -18.78 1.24 -18.12
C GLN A 68 -17.48 1.92 -18.58
N THR A 69 -16.62 2.29 -17.64
CA THR A 69 -15.33 2.94 -17.94
C THR A 69 -14.31 1.95 -18.47
N GLN A 70 -14.28 0.73 -17.91
CA GLN A 70 -13.34 -0.32 -18.29
C GLN A 70 -13.64 -0.96 -19.64
N ALA A 71 -14.91 -0.94 -20.08
CA ALA A 71 -15.29 -1.36 -21.42
C ALA A 71 -14.62 -0.55 -22.54
N ARG A 72 -14.11 0.65 -22.23
CA ARG A 72 -13.44 1.53 -23.20
C ARG A 72 -11.92 1.38 -23.11
N PRO A 73 -11.20 1.35 -24.26
CA PRO A 73 -9.76 1.42 -24.28
C PRO A 73 -9.24 2.67 -23.57
N VAL A 74 -8.01 2.59 -23.05
CA VAL A 74 -7.33 3.74 -22.44
C VAL A 74 -6.86 4.69 -23.53
N GLU A 75 -7.41 5.90 -23.57
CA GLU A 75 -7.10 6.90 -24.60
C GLU A 75 -5.66 7.45 -24.50
N THR A 76 -5.14 7.60 -23.29
CA THR A 76 -3.85 8.26 -22.99
C THR A 76 -2.68 7.28 -22.80
N GLY A 77 -2.92 5.98 -22.98
CA GLY A 77 -1.95 4.92 -22.68
C GLY A 77 -1.77 4.57 -21.20
N LEU A 78 -2.39 5.32 -20.27
CA LEU A 78 -2.40 5.00 -18.83
C LEU A 78 -3.75 5.32 -18.18
N ARG A 79 -4.33 4.35 -17.45
CA ARG A 79 -5.50 4.55 -16.59
C ARG A 79 -5.26 3.92 -15.21
N ALA A 80 -5.67 4.63 -14.17
CA ALA A 80 -5.66 4.15 -12.80
C ALA A 80 -7.09 4.22 -12.24
N THR A 81 -7.62 3.08 -11.79
CA THR A 81 -8.94 2.96 -11.16
C THR A 81 -8.77 2.54 -9.71
N TRP A 82 -9.21 3.38 -8.78
CA TRP A 82 -9.23 3.04 -7.36
C TRP A 82 -10.40 2.10 -7.06
N LEU A 83 -10.12 0.96 -6.44
CA LEU A 83 -11.10 -0.10 -6.13
C LEU A 83 -11.49 -0.13 -4.65
N GLY A 84 -11.01 0.85 -3.88
CA GLY A 84 -11.20 0.93 -2.44
C GLY A 84 -9.95 0.57 -1.64
N TYR A 85 -9.87 1.10 -0.42
CA TYR A 85 -8.72 0.96 0.48
C TYR A 85 -7.38 1.24 -0.25
N SER A 86 -6.47 0.27 -0.28
CA SER A 86 -5.17 0.34 -0.98
C SER A 86 -5.19 -0.32 -2.37
N GLY A 87 -6.36 -0.69 -2.90
CA GLY A 87 -6.52 -1.37 -4.17
C GLY A 87 -6.61 -0.39 -5.35
N VAL A 88 -5.73 -0.56 -6.34
CA VAL A 88 -5.76 0.19 -7.59
C VAL A 88 -5.56 -0.78 -8.76
N LEU A 89 -6.42 -0.69 -9.77
CA LEU A 89 -6.21 -1.31 -11.08
C LEU A 89 -5.44 -0.33 -11.96
N LEU A 90 -4.30 -0.76 -12.49
CA LEU A 90 -3.47 0.01 -13.40
C LEU A 90 -3.51 -0.62 -14.80
N GLU A 91 -3.90 0.17 -15.80
CA GLU A 91 -3.95 -0.23 -17.20
C GLU A 91 -2.94 0.59 -18.00
N ILE A 92 -2.04 -0.10 -18.70
CA ILE A 92 -0.92 0.50 -19.44
C ILE A 92 -1.01 0.02 -20.90
N ASN A 93 -0.78 0.93 -21.86
CA ASN A 93 -0.73 0.63 -23.30
C ASN A 93 -2.03 0.04 -23.88
N GLY A 94 -3.18 0.46 -23.35
CA GLY A 94 -4.46 0.32 -24.06
C GLY A 94 -5.03 -1.09 -24.19
N HIS A 95 -4.56 -2.07 -23.43
CA HIS A 95 -5.23 -3.38 -23.37
C HIS A 95 -6.28 -3.34 -22.24
N PRO A 96 -7.58 -3.18 -22.55
CA PRO A 96 -8.61 -3.26 -21.55
C PRO A 96 -8.54 -4.64 -20.89
N LYS A 97 -8.22 -4.65 -19.60
CA LYS A 97 -8.32 -5.86 -18.78
C LYS A 97 -9.72 -5.83 -18.17
N PRO A 98 -10.59 -6.79 -18.52
CA PRO A 98 -11.86 -6.91 -17.82
C PRO A 98 -11.57 -7.09 -16.32
N TYR A 99 -12.19 -6.25 -15.50
CA TYR A 99 -12.18 -6.47 -14.07
C TYR A 99 -13.09 -7.68 -13.79
N PRO A 100 -12.69 -8.66 -12.94
CA PRO A 100 -13.42 -9.93 -12.81
C PRO A 100 -14.90 -9.78 -12.45
N VAL A 101 -15.27 -8.71 -11.76
CA VAL A 101 -16.65 -8.40 -11.39
C VAL A 101 -17.50 -7.97 -12.60
N CYS A 102 -16.88 -7.45 -13.66
CA CYS A 102 -17.54 -7.03 -14.89
C CYS A 102 -17.72 -8.16 -15.91
N GLU A 103 -17.15 -9.35 -15.67
CA GLU A 103 -17.26 -10.51 -16.58
C GLU A 103 -18.56 -11.31 -16.37
N ASN A 104 -19.24 -11.14 -15.23
CA ASN A 104 -20.51 -11.81 -14.94
C ASN A 104 -21.39 -10.92 -14.02
N PRO A 105 -22.23 -10.04 -14.61
CA PRO A 105 -23.03 -9.05 -13.87
C PRO A 105 -24.18 -9.66 -13.06
#